data_AF-A0A7J6P8M8-F1
#
_entry.id   AF-A0A7J6P8M8-F1
#
_cell.length_a   1.000
_cell.length_b   1.000
_cell.length_c   1.000
_cell.angle_alpha   90.00
_cell.angle_beta   90.00
_cell.angle_gamma   90.00
#
_symmetry.space_group_name_H-M   'P 1'
#
loop_
_entity.id
_entity.type
_entity.pdbx_description
1 polymer ?
#
loop_
_entity_poly.entity_id
_entity_poly.type
_entity_poly.pdbx_seq_one_letter_code
_entity_poly.pdbx_strand_id
1 'polypeptide(L)'
;MHLKILPLDSKAAEYYSSHKTFHAGDSGLDLFVVKEQTIQPGETAFIKLGIKAAAFDGKDGTGLSWLLMARSSISKTPLRLSNSIGLIDQGYRGEIIAAVDNIKNEAYTVKEGDRLVQAVGFDGKGITMEIVEELDETTRGEGGFGSTDQKSCKTVEKQDPPIKRSKVVGEVASAARESVGA
;
A
#
# COMPACT_ATOMS: atom_id res chain seq x y z
N MET A 1 7.85 3.21 23.92
CA MET A 1 6.47 3.21 23.36
C MET A 1 5.79 1.90 23.73
N HIS A 2 4.53 1.93 24.17
CA HIS A 2 3.73 0.73 24.44
C HIS A 2 2.67 0.57 23.34
N LEU A 3 2.68 -0.54 22.62
CA LEU A 3 1.83 -0.79 21.45
C LEU A 3 0.76 -1.84 21.78
N LYS A 4 -0.51 -1.42 21.78
CA LYS A 4 -1.64 -2.34 21.82
C LYS A 4 -1.95 -2.83 20.42
N ILE A 5 -1.99 -4.14 20.23
CA ILE A 5 -2.26 -4.79 18.94
C ILE A 5 -3.57 -5.56 19.05
N LEU A 6 -4.49 -5.29 18.13
CA LEU A 6 -5.73 -6.03 17.94
C LEU A 6 -5.61 -6.85 16.64
N PRO A 7 -5.39 -8.17 16.73
CA PRO A 7 -5.42 -9.06 15.58
C PRO A 7 -6.82 -9.13 14.96
N LEU A 8 -6.90 -9.12 13.63
CA LEU A 8 -8.18 -9.17 12.90
C LEU A 8 -8.61 -10.61 12.55
N ASP A 9 -7.70 -11.57 12.66
CA ASP A 9 -7.98 -12.99 12.46
C ASP A 9 -7.12 -13.88 13.37
N SER A 10 -7.42 -15.19 13.37
CA SER A 10 -6.73 -16.17 14.20
C SER A 10 -5.25 -16.35 13.82
N LYS A 11 -4.88 -16.10 12.56
CA LYS A 11 -3.50 -16.26 12.08
C LYS A 11 -2.63 -15.12 12.58
N ALA A 12 -3.13 -13.89 12.46
CA ALA A 12 -2.51 -12.72 13.06
C ALA A 12 -2.32 -12.95 14.57
N ALA A 13 -3.35 -13.43 15.27
CA ALA A 13 -3.26 -13.73 16.71
C ALA A 13 -2.16 -14.75 17.03
N GLU A 14 -2.02 -15.82 16.23
CA GLU A 14 -0.97 -16.82 16.39
C GLU A 14 0.44 -16.23 16.21
N TYR A 15 0.66 -15.40 15.18
CA TYR A 15 1.94 -14.76 14.93
C TYR A 15 2.40 -13.85 16.07
N TYR A 16 1.49 -13.05 16.62
CA TYR A 16 1.81 -12.13 17.71
C TYR A 16 1.89 -12.83 19.08
N SER A 17 1.15 -13.91 19.31
CA SER A 17 1.24 -14.70 20.55
C SER A 17 2.56 -15.48 20.65
N SER A 18 3.14 -15.84 19.51
CA SER A 18 4.37 -16.62 19.41
C SER A 18 5.58 -15.79 18.94
N HIS A 19 5.55 -14.47 19.16
CA HIS A 19 6.56 -13.54 18.64
C HIS A 19 7.95 -13.76 19.26
N LYS A 20 8.70 -14.71 18.71
CA LYS A 20 10.01 -15.18 19.21
C LYS A 20 11.15 -14.19 18.92
N THR A 21 10.94 -13.19 18.07
CA THR A 21 12.00 -12.30 17.57
C THR A 21 11.96 -10.91 18.18
N PHE A 22 11.20 -10.72 19.25
CA PHE A 22 11.15 -9.46 19.98
C PHE A 22 11.98 -9.58 21.26
N HIS A 23 13.08 -8.83 21.34
CA HIS A 23 13.92 -8.76 22.52
C HIS A 23 13.66 -7.48 23.30
N ALA A 24 13.80 -7.56 24.63
CA ALA A 24 13.71 -6.39 25.48
C ALA A 24 14.79 -5.37 25.07
N GLY A 25 14.35 -4.18 24.65
CA GLY A 25 15.23 -3.09 24.21
C GLY A 25 15.20 -2.80 22.72
N ASP A 26 14.56 -3.66 21.90
CA ASP A 26 14.44 -3.41 20.46
C ASP A 26 13.59 -2.16 20.20
N SER A 27 14.14 -1.24 19.39
CA SER A 27 13.47 0.00 18.96
C SER A 27 12.40 -0.24 17.90
N GLY A 28 12.36 -1.43 17.30
CA GLY A 28 11.45 -1.81 16.23
C GLY A 28 10.73 -3.12 16.55
N LEU A 29 9.40 -3.13 16.42
CA LEU A 29 8.60 -4.36 16.50
C LEU A 29 8.26 -4.82 15.08
N ASP A 30 8.82 -5.95 14.67
CA ASP A 30 8.51 -6.54 13.37
C ASP A 30 7.00 -6.86 13.24
N LEU A 31 6.42 -6.50 12.09
CA LEU A 31 5.03 -6.81 11.74
C LEU A 31 4.96 -7.89 10.66
N PHE A 32 3.96 -8.75 10.76
CA PHE A 32 3.81 -9.92 9.90
C PHE A 32 2.90 -9.66 8.70
N VAL A 33 3.24 -10.26 7.58
CA VAL A 33 2.32 -10.48 6.46
C VAL A 33 1.40 -11.64 6.81
N VAL A 34 0.09 -11.42 6.78
CA VAL A 34 -0.92 -12.44 7.16
C VAL A 34 -1.53 -13.16 5.98
N LYS A 35 -1.26 -12.69 4.76
CA LYS A 35 -1.79 -13.27 3.52
C LYS A 35 -0.77 -13.17 2.40
N GLU A 36 -0.58 -14.26 1.68
CA GLU A 36 0.26 -14.29 0.49
C GLU A 36 -0.30 -13.36 -0.60
N GLN A 37 0.60 -12.61 -1.24
CA GLN A 37 0.27 -11.69 -2.32
C GLN A 37 1.43 -11.61 -3.31
N THR A 38 1.12 -11.73 -4.60
CA THR A 38 2.09 -11.52 -5.69
C THR A 38 1.97 -10.10 -6.19
N ILE A 39 3.09 -9.38 -6.23
CA ILE A 39 3.21 -8.00 -6.66
C ILE A 39 3.92 -7.98 -8.00
N GLN A 40 3.23 -7.47 -9.02
CA GLN A 40 3.72 -7.44 -10.39
C GLN A 40 4.86 -6.42 -10.56
N PRO A 41 5.70 -6.57 -11.60
CA PRO A 41 6.72 -5.57 -11.94
C PRO A 41 6.14 -4.16 -12.07
N GLY A 42 6.71 -3.17 -11.38
CA GLY A 42 6.27 -1.78 -11.43
C GLY A 42 4.95 -1.48 -10.72
N GLU A 43 4.33 -2.47 -10.07
CA GLU A 43 3.09 -2.28 -9.32
C GLU A 43 3.34 -1.60 -7.96
N THR A 44 2.46 -0.66 -7.60
CA THR A 44 2.25 -0.23 -6.21
C THR A 44 1.14 -1.06 -5.60
N ALA A 45 1.48 -1.85 -4.58
CA ALA A 45 0.56 -2.76 -3.89
C ALA A 45 0.36 -2.36 -2.42
N PHE A 46 -0.80 -2.70 -1.88
CA PHE A 46 -1.17 -2.45 -0.49
C PHE A 46 -1.25 -3.77 0.28
N ILE A 47 -0.22 -4.06 1.07
CA ILE A 47 -0.15 -5.28 1.89
C ILE A 47 -0.86 -5.01 3.21
N LYS A 48 -1.99 -5.68 3.41
CA LYS A 48 -2.73 -5.70 4.67
C LYS A 48 -2.02 -6.56 5.71
N LEU A 49 -1.76 -6.01 6.90
CA LEU A 49 -1.02 -6.71 7.96
C LEU A 49 -1.92 -7.47 8.94
N GLY A 50 -3.26 -7.42 8.76
CA GLY A 50 -4.20 -8.18 9.59
C GLY A 50 -4.27 -7.74 11.05
N ILE A 51 -3.83 -6.52 11.34
CA ILE A 51 -3.86 -5.95 12.69
C ILE A 51 -4.39 -4.52 12.67
N LYS A 52 -5.02 -4.11 13.77
CA LYS A 52 -5.16 -2.73 14.19
C LYS A 52 -4.18 -2.48 15.34
N ALA A 53 -3.73 -1.24 15.51
CA ALA A 53 -2.83 -0.91 16.61
C ALA A 53 -3.02 0.52 17.11
N ALA A 54 -2.82 0.70 18.42
CA ALA A 54 -2.76 1.99 19.09
C ALA A 54 -1.51 2.06 19.97
N ALA A 55 -0.79 3.17 19.91
CA ALA A 55 0.43 3.38 20.70
C ALA A 55 0.18 4.36 21.84
N PHE A 56 0.82 4.10 22.97
CA PHE A 56 0.74 4.90 24.19
C PHE A 56 2.14 5.11 24.79
N ASP A 57 2.33 6.19 25.54
CA ASP A 57 3.50 6.35 26.39
C ASP A 57 3.38 5.36 27.55
N GLY A 58 4.45 4.59 27.78
CA GLY A 58 4.46 3.57 28.82
C GLY A 58 4.50 4.12 30.25
N LYS A 59 4.70 5.43 30.44
CA LYS A 59 4.78 6.07 31.75
C LYS A 59 3.45 6.62 32.23
N ASP A 60 2.75 7.35 31.36
CA ASP A 60 1.53 8.08 31.71
C ASP A 60 0.29 7.65 30.91
N GLY A 61 0.45 6.73 29.95
CA GLY A 61 -0.65 6.20 29.14
C GLY A 61 -1.20 7.20 28.12
N THR A 62 -0.51 8.32 27.86
CA THR A 62 -0.90 9.25 26.81
C THR A 62 -0.77 8.59 25.44
N GLY A 63 -1.74 8.78 24.55
CA GLY A 63 -1.65 8.21 23.21
C GLY A 63 -0.52 8.85 22.40
N LEU A 64 0.07 8.06 21.50
CA LEU A 64 1.20 8.47 20.67
C LEU A 64 0.98 8.13 19.19
N SER A 65 1.46 9.00 18.31
CA SER A 65 1.72 8.63 16.93
C SER A 65 3.00 7.78 16.84
N TRP A 66 3.12 6.96 15.81
CA TRP A 66 4.27 6.08 15.58
C TRP A 66 4.58 5.89 14.11
N LEU A 67 5.71 5.26 13.82
CA LEU A 67 6.25 5.12 12.47
C LEU A 67 6.21 3.67 12.00
N LEU A 68 5.66 3.44 10.81
CA LEU A 68 5.82 2.20 10.06
C LEU A 68 7.07 2.33 9.19
N MET A 69 8.12 1.62 9.56
CA MET A 69 9.40 1.66 8.86
C MET A 69 9.69 0.34 8.17
N ALA A 70 10.43 0.41 7.06
CA ALA A 70 10.95 -0.79 6.41
C ALA A 70 11.98 -1.49 7.31
N ARG A 71 11.98 -2.83 7.32
CA ARG A 71 13.09 -3.61 7.88
C ARG A 71 14.26 -3.57 6.92
N SER A 72 15.50 -3.60 7.43
CA SER A 72 16.69 -3.59 6.57
C SER A 72 16.71 -4.75 5.56
N SER A 73 16.11 -5.89 5.90
CA SER A 73 15.98 -7.06 5.04
C SER A 73 15.09 -6.84 3.81
N ILE A 74 14.17 -5.85 3.83
CA ILE A 74 13.34 -5.52 2.66
C ILE A 74 14.21 -5.16 1.44
N SER A 75 15.41 -4.62 1.68
CA SER A 75 16.37 -4.26 0.64
C SER A 75 16.88 -5.44 -0.17
N LYS A 76 16.77 -6.67 0.35
CA LYS A 76 17.08 -7.93 -0.35
C LYS A 76 15.98 -8.35 -1.33
N THR A 77 14.84 -7.67 -1.27
CA THR A 77 13.66 -7.89 -2.11
C THR A 77 13.56 -6.74 -3.13
N PRO A 78 12.71 -6.87 -4.16
CA PRO A 78 12.44 -5.78 -5.09
C PRO A 78 11.47 -4.73 -4.51
N LEU A 79 11.02 -4.88 -3.26
CA LEU A 79 10.01 -4.01 -2.67
C LEU A 79 10.61 -2.80 -1.96
N ARG A 80 9.97 -1.63 -2.10
CA ARG A 80 10.27 -0.41 -1.33
C ARG A 80 8.98 0.15 -0.75
N LEU A 81 9.03 0.74 0.44
CA LEU A 81 7.85 1.40 1.01
C LEU A 81 7.55 2.66 0.19
N SER A 82 6.39 2.74 -0.44
CA SER A 82 6.08 3.77 -1.43
C SER A 82 5.99 5.18 -0.83
N ASN A 83 5.53 5.25 0.42
CA ASN A 83 5.46 6.48 1.22
C ASN A 83 6.72 6.74 2.07
N SER A 84 7.84 6.07 1.79
CA SER A 84 9.11 6.12 2.54
C SER A 84 9.01 5.64 3.99
N ILE A 85 8.30 6.39 4.84
CA ILE A 85 7.98 6.05 6.23
C ILE A 85 6.49 6.29 6.42
N GLY A 86 5.75 5.29 6.89
CA GLY A 86 4.34 5.47 7.23
C GLY A 86 4.19 6.20 8.56
N LEU A 87 3.54 7.36 8.56
CA LEU A 87 3.11 8.01 9.79
C LEU A 87 1.76 7.43 10.22
N ILE A 88 1.72 6.79 11.39
CA ILE A 88 0.49 6.31 12.00
C ILE A 88 0.11 7.26 13.12
N ASP A 89 -0.96 8.01 12.91
CA ASP A 89 -1.43 8.98 13.88
C ASP A 89 -2.01 8.33 15.14
N GLN A 90 -1.83 8.98 16.29
CA GLN A 90 -2.35 8.53 17.60
C GLN A 90 -3.82 8.09 17.56
N GLY A 91 -4.65 8.81 16.80
CA GLY A 91 -6.07 8.53 16.68
C GLY A 91 -6.42 7.42 15.70
N TYR A 92 -5.48 6.88 14.91
CA TYR A 92 -5.80 5.88 13.90
C TYR A 92 -6.14 4.53 14.55
N ARG A 93 -7.26 3.93 14.13
CA ARG A 93 -7.78 2.63 14.59
C ARG A 93 -8.08 1.69 13.42
N GLY A 94 -7.70 2.07 12.21
CA GLY A 94 -7.88 1.25 11.01
C GLY A 94 -6.83 0.14 10.92
N GLU A 95 -7.02 -0.76 9.95
CA GLU A 95 -6.05 -1.82 9.65
C GLU A 95 -4.70 -1.20 9.25
N ILE A 96 -3.60 -1.74 9.79
CA ILE A 96 -2.25 -1.33 9.39
C ILE A 96 -1.94 -1.94 8.02
N ILE A 97 -1.52 -1.10 7.09
CA ILE A 97 -1.25 -1.47 5.70
C ILE A 97 0.12 -0.92 5.31
N ALA A 98 0.94 -1.76 4.68
CA ALA A 98 2.19 -1.36 4.06
C ALA A 98 1.97 -1.15 2.56
N ALA A 99 2.11 0.08 2.08
CA ALA A 99 2.13 0.37 0.66
C ALA A 99 3.55 0.17 0.12
N VAL A 100 3.70 -0.69 -0.89
CA VAL A 100 5.00 -1.06 -1.44
C VAL A 100 5.03 -0.97 -2.95
N ASP A 101 6.16 -0.52 -3.48
CA ASP A 101 6.45 -0.53 -4.91
C ASP A 101 7.37 -1.69 -5.25
N ASN A 102 7.03 -2.47 -6.28
CA ASN A 102 7.98 -3.38 -6.90
C ASN A 102 8.83 -2.63 -7.94
N ILE A 103 10.08 -2.34 -7.60
CA ILE A 103 10.98 -1.54 -8.43
C ILE A 103 11.78 -2.37 -9.46
N LYS A 104 11.45 -3.65 -9.63
CA LYS A 104 12.16 -4.58 -10.54
C LYS A 104 11.24 -5.10 -11.64
N ASN A 105 11.84 -5.80 -12.60
CA ASN A 105 11.17 -6.33 -13.79
C ASN A 105 10.65 -7.77 -13.59
N GLU A 106 10.61 -8.25 -12.35
CA GLU A 106 10.17 -9.60 -11.99
C GLU A 106 9.07 -9.53 -10.92
N ALA A 107 8.09 -10.44 -11.00
CA ALA A 107 7.05 -10.53 -9.99
C ALA A 107 7.64 -11.03 -8.67
N TYR A 108 7.13 -10.52 -7.55
CA TYR A 108 7.57 -10.92 -6.22
C TYR A 108 6.39 -11.33 -5.36
N THR A 109 6.45 -12.53 -4.79
CA THR A 109 5.42 -13.04 -3.89
C THR A 109 5.86 -12.84 -2.45
N VAL A 110 5.14 -11.99 -1.72
CA VAL A 110 5.25 -11.91 -0.26
C VAL A 110 4.49 -13.08 0.33
N LYS A 111 5.11 -13.81 1.27
CA LYS A 111 4.54 -15.00 1.88
C LYS A 111 3.94 -14.69 3.23
N GLU A 112 3.01 -15.53 3.65
CA GLU A 112 2.50 -15.52 5.01
C GLU A 112 3.65 -15.71 6.02
N GLY A 113 3.69 -14.90 7.08
CA GLY A 113 4.74 -14.88 8.10
C GLY A 113 6.00 -14.09 7.74
N ASP A 114 6.09 -13.55 6.51
CA ASP A 114 7.16 -12.62 6.15
C ASP A 114 7.10 -11.36 7.02
N ARG A 115 8.27 -10.80 7.30
CA ARG A 115 8.43 -9.55 8.06
C ARG A 115 9.17 -8.56 7.19
N LEU A 116 8.46 -7.58 6.67
CA LEU A 116 9.00 -6.57 5.74
C LEU A 116 9.08 -5.17 6.38
N VAL A 117 8.22 -4.91 7.34
CA VAL A 117 8.06 -3.63 8.02
C VAL A 117 8.04 -3.84 9.54
N GLN A 118 8.27 -2.75 10.27
CA GLN A 118 8.35 -2.72 11.72
C GLN A 118 7.71 -1.43 12.25
N ALA A 119 7.08 -1.52 13.42
CA ALA A 119 6.61 -0.36 14.17
C ALA A 119 7.77 0.26 14.96
N VAL A 120 7.94 1.59 14.90
CA VAL A 120 9.02 2.34 15.56
C VAL A 120 8.45 3.57 16.25
N GLY A 121 8.87 3.83 17.48
CA GLY A 121 8.54 5.07 18.19
C GLY A 121 9.38 6.25 17.69
N PHE A 122 8.85 7.48 17.72
CA PHE A 122 9.58 8.68 17.29
C PHE A 122 10.89 8.93 18.04
N ASP A 123 10.97 8.50 19.30
CA ASP A 123 12.14 8.68 20.14
C ASP A 123 13.19 7.57 19.98
N GLY A 124 12.91 6.55 19.14
CA GLY A 124 13.80 5.42 18.90
C GLY A 124 14.04 4.54 20.13
N LYS A 125 13.30 4.70 21.22
CA LYS A 125 13.45 3.88 22.42
C LYS A 125 12.78 2.52 22.26
N GLY A 126 13.09 1.62 23.19
CA GLY A 126 12.48 0.30 23.26
C GLY A 126 10.95 0.33 23.19
N ILE A 127 10.42 -0.63 22.46
CA ILE A 127 8.98 -0.87 22.34
C ILE A 127 8.56 -1.91 23.38
N THR A 128 7.30 -1.91 23.77
CA THR A 128 6.64 -3.07 24.39
C THR A 128 5.32 -3.28 23.68
N MET A 129 4.77 -4.49 23.71
CA MET A 129 3.48 -4.77 23.08
C MET A 129 2.54 -5.57 23.99
N GLU A 130 1.26 -5.39 23.77
CA GLU A 130 0.16 -6.11 24.40
C GLU A 130 -0.85 -6.50 23.31
N ILE A 131 -1.33 -7.74 23.35
CA ILE A 131 -2.45 -8.17 22.49
C ILE A 131 -3.75 -7.87 23.24
N VAL A 132 -4.69 -7.23 22.56
CA VAL A 132 -5.98 -6.82 23.13
C VAL A 132 -7.14 -7.31 22.26
N GLU A 133 -8.31 -7.43 22.87
CA GLU A 133 -9.56 -7.82 22.17
C GLU A 133 -10.30 -6.61 21.58
N GLU A 134 -10.01 -5.40 22.08
CA GLU A 134 -10.59 -4.15 21.57
C GLU A 134 -9.62 -2.98 21.72
N LEU A 135 -9.80 -1.95 20.89
CA LEU A 135 -9.11 -0.66 21.00
C LEU A 135 -10.11 0.41 21.41
N ASP A 136 -9.61 1.47 22.05
CA ASP A 136 -10.37 2.66 22.41
C ASP A 136 -10.92 3.40 21.17
N GLU A 137 -12.09 4.03 21.34
CA GLU A 137 -12.69 4.88 20.31
C GLU A 137 -11.98 6.23 20.22
N THR A 138 -11.83 6.75 18.99
CA THR A 138 -11.21 8.05 18.73
C THR A 138 -11.96 8.80 17.65
N THR A 139 -11.78 10.13 17.59
CA THR A 139 -12.38 10.98 16.55
C THR A 139 -11.92 10.67 15.12
N ARG A 140 -10.74 10.05 14.95
CA ARG A 140 -10.22 9.67 13.63
C ARG A 140 -10.68 8.28 13.18
N GLY A 141 -10.90 7.35 14.12
CA GLY A 141 -11.38 6.00 13.83
C GLY A 141 -10.51 5.28 12.79
N GLU A 142 -11.17 4.64 11.81
CA GLU A 142 -10.53 3.77 10.81
C GLU A 142 -10.03 4.47 9.55
N GLY A 143 -10.12 5.81 9.47
CA GLY A 143 -9.77 6.57 8.26
C GLY A 143 -8.27 6.61 7.94
N GLY A 144 -7.83 5.74 7.01
CA GLY A 144 -6.48 5.68 6.45
C GLY A 144 -6.47 5.95 4.94
N PHE A 145 -5.30 6.17 4.34
CA PHE A 145 -5.12 6.27 2.87
C PHE A 145 -6.09 7.22 2.13
N GLY A 146 -6.14 8.50 2.53
CA GLY A 146 -6.86 9.53 1.77
C GLY A 146 -8.31 9.78 2.23
N SER A 147 -8.62 9.47 3.48
CA SER A 147 -9.91 9.79 4.10
C SER A 147 -10.14 11.30 4.34
N THR A 148 -9.15 12.15 4.08
CA THR A 148 -9.23 13.59 4.40
C THR A 148 -9.55 14.51 3.22
N ASP A 149 -9.34 14.11 1.96
CA ASP A 149 -9.73 14.90 0.78
C ASP A 149 -9.57 14.09 -0.51
N GLN A 150 -10.68 13.55 -1.05
CA GLN A 150 -10.66 12.99 -2.40
C GLN A 150 -10.91 14.10 -3.43
N LYS A 151 -9.84 14.67 -3.99
CA LYS A 151 -9.83 14.99 -5.43
C LYS A 151 -9.14 13.84 -6.14
N SER A 152 -9.91 12.82 -6.51
CA SER A 152 -9.43 11.76 -7.39
C SER A 152 -8.86 12.39 -8.66
N CYS A 153 -7.56 12.29 -8.87
CA CYS A 153 -6.94 12.61 -10.14
C CYS A 153 -7.49 11.61 -11.16
N LYS A 154 -8.41 12.06 -12.02
CA LYS A 154 -8.95 11.24 -13.09
C LYS A 154 -7.83 10.97 -14.09
N THR A 155 -7.54 9.70 -14.34
CA THR A 155 -6.79 9.25 -15.51
C THR A 155 -7.50 9.82 -16.74
N VAL A 156 -6.81 10.70 -17.48
CA VAL A 156 -7.29 11.16 -18.78
C VAL A 156 -7.06 9.99 -19.74
N GLU A 157 -8.14 9.30 -20.11
CA GLU A 157 -8.11 8.41 -21.27
C GLU A 157 -7.74 9.26 -22.49
N LYS A 158 -6.60 8.94 -23.12
CA LYS A 158 -6.26 9.50 -24.42
C LYS A 158 -7.27 8.95 -25.43
N GLN A 159 -8.21 9.79 -25.86
CA GLN A 159 -8.96 9.53 -27.08
C GLN A 159 -8.04 9.81 -28.27
N ASP A 160 -7.71 8.76 -29.03
CA ASP A 160 -7.05 8.92 -30.32
C ASP A 160 -7.96 9.76 -31.24
N PRO A 161 -7.39 10.72 -32.01
CA PRO A 161 -8.19 11.55 -32.90
C PRO A 161 -8.75 10.71 -34.06
N PRO A 162 -9.98 11.01 -34.53
CA PRO A 162 -10.63 10.22 -35.57
C PRO A 162 -9.88 10.36 -36.91
N ILE A 163 -9.52 9.20 -37.48
CA ILE A 163 -8.91 9.08 -38.80
C ILE A 163 -9.92 9.57 -39.86
N LYS A 164 -9.65 10.72 -40.47
CA LYS A 164 -10.40 11.18 -41.66
C LYS A 164 -10.02 10.34 -42.87
N ARG A 165 -10.90 9.41 -43.29
CA ARG A 165 -10.82 8.79 -44.61
C ARG A 165 -11.33 9.79 -45.67
N SER A 166 -10.43 10.38 -46.44
CA SER A 166 -10.79 11.13 -47.65
C SER A 166 -11.25 10.15 -48.73
N LYS A 167 -12.50 10.31 -49.20
CA LYS A 167 -13.00 9.65 -50.41
C LYS A 167 -12.17 10.10 -51.60
N VAL A 168 -11.39 9.20 -52.18
CA VAL A 168 -10.91 9.33 -53.56
C VAL A 168 -12.07 8.89 -54.45
N VAL A 169 -12.75 9.84 -55.10
CA VAL A 169 -13.66 9.52 -56.20
C VAL A 169 -12.81 9.54 -57.46
N GLY A 170 -12.44 8.35 -57.93
CA GLY A 170 -11.90 8.16 -59.27
C GLY A 170 -13.06 8.15 -60.26
N GLU A 171 -13.11 9.15 -61.12
CA GLU A 171 -14.01 9.19 -62.27
C GLU A 171 -13.24 8.62 -63.46
N VAL A 172 -13.66 7.44 -63.94
CA VAL A 172 -13.09 6.82 -65.15
C VAL A 172 -14.20 6.61 -66.16
N ALA A 173 -14.03 7.32 -67.28
CA ALA A 173 -14.42 7.01 -68.66
C ALA A 173 -15.91 6.86 -69.03
N SER A 174 -16.33 7.69 -69.98
CA SER A 174 -17.14 7.22 -71.11
C SER A 174 -16.73 7.96 -72.38
N ALA A 175 -16.18 7.21 -73.33
CA ALA A 175 -15.96 7.62 -74.71
C ALA A 175 -17.14 7.14 -75.55
N ALA A 176 -17.67 7.98 -76.45
CA ALA A 176 -18.14 7.60 -77.80
C ALA A 176 -18.75 8.79 -78.56
N ARG A 177 -18.62 8.70 -79.90
CA ARG A 177 -19.30 9.42 -81.02
C ARG A 177 -18.61 10.71 -81.49
N GLU A 178 -17.89 10.68 -82.60
CA GLU A 178 -18.32 10.60 -84.02
C GLU A 178 -18.55 11.98 -84.66
N SER A 179 -17.62 12.32 -85.56
CA SER A 179 -17.86 12.80 -86.93
C SER A 179 -18.17 14.29 -87.24
N VAL A 180 -17.50 14.72 -88.32
CA VAL A 180 -17.85 15.76 -89.33
C VAL A 180 -17.42 17.21 -89.07
N GLY A 181 -16.55 17.71 -89.98
CA GLY A 181 -16.91 18.91 -90.75
C GLY A 181 -15.86 20.02 -90.91
N ALA A 182 -15.39 20.15 -92.17
CA ALA A 182 -14.78 21.31 -92.86
C ALA A 182 -13.36 21.75 -92.48
#